data_AF-A0A497XQK6-F1
#
_entry.id   AF-A0A497XQK6-F1
#
_cell.length_a   1.000
_cell.length_b   1.000
_cell.length_c   1.000
_cell.angle_alpha   90.00
_cell.angle_beta   90.00
_cell.angle_gamma   90.00
#
_symmetry.space_group_name_H-M   'P 1'
#
loop_
_entity.id
_entity.type
_entity.pdbx_description
1 polymer ?
#
loop_
_entity_poly.entity_id
_entity_poly.type
_entity_poly.pdbx_seq_one_letter_code
_entity_poly.pdbx_strand_id
1 'polypeptide(L)' 'MSEVEKPLPDWVRERILQKVQNKALAEEALKYISLVEKEDGTVWVKENFEDTHKHALLFMVLNCVNYAQRLLRGEDIEDD' A
#
# COMPACT_ATOMS: atom_id res chain seq x y z
N MET A 1 -0.32 20.80 -11.64
CA MET A 1 0.02 19.40 -11.93
C MET A 1 -0.99 18.57 -11.17
N SER A 2 -1.91 17.90 -11.87
CA SER A 2 -3.02 17.17 -11.24
C SER A 2 -2.66 15.70 -11.13
N GLU A 3 -2.07 15.32 -10.00
CA GLU A 3 -1.94 13.92 -9.62
C GLU A 3 -3.34 13.35 -9.30
N VAL A 4 -3.70 12.23 -9.91
CA VAL A 4 -4.99 11.58 -9.62
C VAL A 4 -4.75 10.48 -8.59
N GLU A 5 -5.24 10.70 -7.38
CA GLU A 5 -5.23 9.69 -6.33
C GLU A 5 -6.44 8.77 -6.47
N LYS A 6 -6.17 7.46 -6.47
CA LYS A 6 -7.18 6.39 -6.53
C LYS A 6 -6.94 5.39 -5.41
N PRO A 7 -7.96 4.63 -4.99
CA PRO A 7 -7.75 3.47 -4.13
C PRO A 7 -6.77 2.48 -4.78
N LEU A 8 -6.05 1.70 -3.96
CA LEU A 8 -5.32 0.55 -4.47
C LEU A 8 -6.27 -0.42 -5.18
N PRO A 9 -5.86 -1.04 -6.30
CA PRO A 9 -6.64 -2.08 -6.95
C PRO A 9 -6.95 -3.24 -5.99
N ASP A 10 -8.15 -3.83 -6.09
CA ASP A 10 -8.58 -4.87 -5.16
C ASP A 10 -7.65 -6.09 -5.15
N TRP A 11 -7.12 -6.49 -6.31
CA TRP A 11 -6.18 -7.60 -6.40
C TRP A 11 -4.87 -7.36 -5.62
N VAL A 12 -4.40 -6.10 -5.54
CA VAL A 12 -3.22 -5.73 -4.73
C VAL A 12 -3.57 -5.86 -3.25
N ARG A 13 -4.72 -5.34 -2.85
CA ARG A 13 -5.21 -5.39 -1.47
C ARG A 13 -5.36 -6.83 -0.99
N GLU A 14 -5.99 -7.69 -1.80
CA GLU A 14 -6.19 -9.10 -1.50
C GLU A 14 -4.86 -9.86 -1.34
N ARG A 15 -3.89 -9.65 -2.23
CA ARG A 15 -2.56 -10.28 -2.14
C ARG A 15 -1.81 -9.87 -0.88
N ILE A 16 -1.86 -8.58 -0.52
CA ILE A 16 -1.26 -8.10 0.74
C ILE A 16 -1.91 -8.78 1.95
N LEU A 17 -3.26 -8.85 1.98
CA LEU A 17 -4.01 -9.48 3.07
C LEU A 17 -3.79 -11.00 3.19
N GLN A 18 -3.38 -11.65 2.10
CA GLN A 18 -2.98 -13.07 2.12
C GLN A 18 -1.59 -13.27 2.72
N LYS A 19 -0.65 -12.36 2.49
CA LYS A 19 0.74 -12.44 3.02
C LYS A 19 0.84 -12.09 4.50
N VAL A 20 0.11 -11.06 4.95
CA VAL A 20 0.24 -10.54 6.33
C VAL A 20 -0.51 -11.39 7.35
N GLN A 21 0.10 -11.59 8.53
CA GLN A 21 -0.53 -12.34 9.61
C GLN A 21 -1.65 -11.56 10.30
N ASN A 22 -1.41 -10.27 10.60
CA ASN A 22 -2.39 -9.42 11.29
C ASN A 22 -3.30 -8.70 10.28
N LYS A 23 -4.33 -9.40 9.81
CA LYS A 23 -5.27 -8.90 8.79
C LYS A 23 -6.00 -7.64 9.24
N ALA A 24 -6.45 -7.57 10.48
CA ALA A 24 -7.17 -6.38 10.97
C ALA A 24 -6.29 -5.12 10.96
N LEU A 25 -5.03 -5.25 11.37
CA LEU A 25 -4.08 -4.13 11.31
C LEU A 25 -3.73 -3.75 9.86
N ALA A 26 -3.64 -4.73 8.97
CA ALA A 26 -3.40 -4.47 7.54
C ALA A 26 -4.60 -3.82 6.85
N GLU A 27 -5.83 -4.24 7.15
CA GLU A 27 -7.05 -3.60 6.65
C GLU A 27 -7.13 -2.14 7.09
N GLU A 28 -6.75 -1.83 8.34
CA GLU A 28 -6.65 -0.46 8.83
C GLU A 28 -5.54 0.31 8.09
N ALA A 29 -4.36 -0.28 7.93
CA ALA A 29 -3.24 0.33 7.23
C ALA A 29 -3.56 0.66 5.76
N LEU A 30 -4.25 -0.24 5.04
CA LEU A 30 -4.63 -0.06 3.63
C LEU A 30 -5.55 1.14 3.41
N LYS A 31 -6.26 1.64 4.44
CA LYS A 31 -7.08 2.86 4.33
C LYS A 31 -6.25 4.12 4.13
N TYR A 32 -4.97 4.08 4.50
CA TYR A 32 -4.05 5.21 4.38
C TYR A 32 -3.19 5.15 3.13
N ILE A 33 -3.44 4.22 2.21
CA ILE A 33 -2.59 3.99 1.04
C ILE A 33 -3.39 4.28 -0.23
N SER A 34 -2.83 5.13 -1.09
CA SER A 34 -3.40 5.48 -2.39
C SER A 34 -2.44 5.12 -3.53
N LEU A 35 -3.04 4.87 -4.70
CA LEU A 35 -2.37 4.78 -5.97
C LEU A 35 -2.36 6.18 -6.60
N VAL A 36 -1.19 6.65 -7.01
CA VAL A 36 -1.02 7.94 -7.69
C VAL A 36 -0.62 7.66 -9.12
N GLU A 37 -1.46 8.07 -10.06
CA GLU A 37 -1.18 8.03 -11.49
C GLU A 37 -0.68 9.40 -11.95
N LYS A 38 0.54 9.43 -12.51
CA LYS A 38 1.16 10.64 -13.06
C LYS A 38 0.81 10.81 -14.53
N GLU A 39 0.97 12.03 -15.04
CA GLU A 39 0.67 12.39 -16.44
C GLU A 39 1.52 11.60 -17.46
N ASP A 40 2.72 11.15 -17.07
CA ASP A 40 3.61 10.33 -17.89
C ASP A 40 3.24 8.83 -17.90
N GLY A 41 2.13 8.46 -17.26
CA GLY A 41 1.66 7.09 -17.13
C GLY A 41 2.38 6.29 -16.05
N THR A 42 3.31 6.89 -15.31
CA THR A 42 3.95 6.21 -14.17
C THR A 42 3.01 6.12 -12.98
N VAL A 43 3.10 5.01 -12.26
CA VAL A 43 2.24 4.69 -11.12
C VAL A 43 3.07 4.64 -9.85
N TRP A 44 2.60 5.32 -8.81
CA TRP A 44 3.25 5.42 -7.51
C TRP A 44 2.29 4.97 -6.41
N VAL A 45 2.85 4.46 -5.32
CA VAL A 45 2.09 4.14 -4.11
C VAL A 45 2.44 5.18 -3.06
N LYS A 46 1.43 5.88 -2.55
CA LYS A 46 1.57 6.94 -1.56
C LYS A 46 0.93 6.51 -0.25
N GLU A 47 1.60 6.81 0.85
CA GLU A 47 1.01 6.73 2.18
C GLU A 47 0.50 8.12 2.60
N ASN A 48 -0.61 8.13 3.34
CA ASN A 48 -1.25 9.32 3.88
C ASN A 48 -1.45 9.17 5.40
N PHE A 49 -0.47 8.61 6.11
CA PHE A 49 -0.54 8.32 7.54
C PHE A 49 0.30 9.29 8.38
N GLU A 50 -0.37 10.18 9.12
CA GLU A 50 0.30 11.29 9.81
C GLU A 50 0.63 11.00 11.30
N ASP A 51 0.04 9.98 11.90
CA ASP A 51 0.15 9.70 13.34
C ASP A 51 1.35 8.80 13.68
N THR A 52 2.52 9.42 13.82
CA THR A 52 3.77 8.71 14.10
C THR A 52 3.85 8.04 15.48
N HIS A 53 2.92 8.35 16.40
CA HIS A 53 2.87 7.71 17.73
C HIS A 53 2.21 6.33 17.69
N LYS A 54 1.43 6.02 16.66
CA LYS A 54 0.83 4.70 16.44
C LYS A 54 1.82 3.77 15.71
N HIS A 55 2.93 3.46 16.38
CA HIS A 55 4.05 2.73 15.76
C HIS A 55 3.65 1.44 15.06
N ALA A 56 2.80 0.60 15.65
CA ALA A 56 2.36 -0.65 15.03
C ALA A 56 1.63 -0.42 13.70
N LEU A 57 0.74 0.58 13.65
CA LEU A 57 0.00 0.93 12.43
C LEU A 57 0.93 1.58 11.41
N LEU A 58 1.81 2.49 11.84
CA LEU A 58 2.83 3.09 10.99
C LEU A 58 3.67 2.02 10.28
N PHE A 59 4.22 1.06 11.02
CA PHE A 59 5.01 -0.02 10.43
C PHE A 59 4.18 -0.88 9.47
N MET A 60 2.92 -1.15 9.80
CA MET A 60 2.05 -1.89 8.88
C MET A 60 1.75 -1.10 7.60
N VAL A 61 1.53 0.21 7.69
CA VAL A 61 1.36 1.10 6.52
C VAL A 61 2.60 1.03 5.63
N LEU A 62 3.79 1.23 6.20
CA LEU A 62 5.05 1.17 5.44
C LEU A 62 5.27 -0.20 4.80
N ASN A 63 4.94 -1.29 5.50
CA ASN A 63 5.04 -2.65 4.94
C ASN A 63 4.06 -2.87 3.78
N CYS A 64 2.80 -2.44 3.94
CA CYS A 64 1.79 -2.54 2.89
C CYS A 64 2.14 -1.68 1.66
N VAL A 65 2.75 -0.50 1.85
CA VAL A 65 3.28 0.33 0.75
C VAL A 65 4.35 -0.42 -0.02
N ASN A 66 5.32 -1.02 0.68
CA ASN A 66 6.38 -1.80 0.04
C ASN A 66 5.81 -2.95 -0.80
N TYR A 67 4.91 -3.74 -0.23
CA TYR A 67 4.26 -4.84 -0.95
C TYR A 67 3.44 -4.36 -2.16
N ALA A 68 2.67 -3.27 -2.01
CA ALA A 68 1.92 -2.71 -3.13
C ALA A 68 2.84 -2.27 -4.27
N GLN A 69 3.97 -1.61 -3.95
CA GLN A 69 4.96 -1.20 -4.95
C GLN A 69 5.56 -2.39 -5.69
N ARG A 70 5.93 -3.45 -4.97
CA ARG A 70 6.48 -4.70 -5.55
C ARG A 70 5.46 -5.37 -6.48
N LEU A 71 4.24 -5.57 -6.00
CA LEU A 71 3.15 -6.17 -6.78
C LEU A 71 2.87 -5.40 -8.08
N LEU A 72 2.81 -4.06 -8.02
CA LEU A 72 2.57 -3.22 -9.19
C LEU A 72 3.73 -3.22 -10.19
N ARG A 73 4.95 -3.60 -9.77
CA ARG A 73 6.11 -3.81 -10.64
C ARG A 73 6.18 -5.25 -11.19
N GLY A 74 5.26 -6.12 -10.80
CA GLY A 74 5.28 -7.54 -11.17
C GLY A 74 6.25 -8.38 -10.35
N GLU A 75 6.69 -7.88 -9.20
CA GLU A 75 7.54 -8.61 -8.26
C GLU A 75 6.69 -9.47 -7.30
N ASP A 76 7.25 -10.59 -6.85
CA ASP A 76 6.62 -11.43 -5.82
C ASP A 76 6.84 -10.83 -4.42
N ILE A 77 5.90 -11.07 -3.51
CA ILE A 77 5.93 -10.68 -2.09
C ILE A 77 5.90 -11.91 -1.15
N GLU A 78 5.90 -13.12 -1.70
CA GLU A 78 5.92 -14.36 -0.91
C GLU A 78 7.30 -14.66 -0.29
N ASP A 79 8.38 -14.16 -0.88
CA ASP A 79 9.79 -14.53 -0.61
C ASP A 79 10.45 -13.94 0.66
N ASP A 80 9.74 -13.19 1.51
CA ASP A 80 10.28 -12.66 2.78
C ASP A 80 9.90 -13.50 4.02
#